data_AF-R7UQV9-F1
#
_entry.id   AF-R7UQV9-F1
#
_cell.length_a   1.000
_cell.length_b   1.000
_cell.length_c   1.000
_cell.angle_alpha   90.00
_cell.angle_beta   90.00
_cell.angle_gamma   90.00
#
_symmetry.space_group_name_H-M   'P 1'
#
loop_
_entity.id
_entity.type
_entity.pdbx_description
1 polymer ?
#
loop_
_entity_poly.entity_id
_entity_poly.type
_entity_poly.pdbx_seq_one_letter_code
_entity_poly.pdbx_strand_id
1 'polypeptide(L)' 'MAPRKKFEWTEETRSLLCEVVKIRMDLYESVRSRTQSPEEYLRSFLDAEIRPLWPQGWMQTR' A
#
# COMPACT_ATOMS: atom_id res chain seq x y z
N MET A 1 1.97 21.52 6.04
CA MET A 1 3.30 21.14 6.58
C MET A 1 3.87 20.05 5.66
N ALA A 2 5.18 19.81 5.64
CA ALA A 2 5.78 18.68 4.92
C ALA A 2 6.16 17.57 5.93
N PRO A 3 6.27 16.29 5.52
CA PRO A 3 6.77 15.23 6.41
C PRO A 3 8.14 15.64 6.94
N ARG A 4 8.31 15.58 8.26
CA ARG A 4 9.58 15.98 8.90
C ARG A 4 10.63 14.88 8.77
N LYS A 5 10.22 13.69 8.34
CA LYS A 5 11.06 12.51 8.11
C LYS A 5 10.75 11.97 6.73
N LYS A 6 11.80 11.50 6.05
CA LYS A 6 11.67 10.78 4.80
C LYS A 6 11.72 9.29 5.11
N PHE A 7 10.73 8.54 4.66
CA PHE A 7 10.81 7.10 4.73
C PHE A 7 11.88 6.60 3.76
N GLU A 8 12.86 5.88 4.28
CA GLU A 8 13.88 5.22 3.47
C GLU A 8 13.38 3.84 3.06
N TRP A 9 13.19 3.67 1.77
CA TRP A 9 12.92 2.37 1.20
C TRP A 9 14.23 1.58 1.18
N THR A 10 14.29 0.54 2.00
CA THR A 10 15.33 -0.50 1.93
C THR A 10 14.97 -1.51 0.84
N GLU A 11 15.91 -2.38 0.47
CA GLU A 11 15.61 -3.50 -0.42
C GLU A 11 14.58 -4.45 0.20
N GLU A 12 14.73 -4.76 1.49
CA GLU A 12 13.81 -5.59 2.27
C GLU A 12 12.38 -5.02 2.26
N THR A 13 12.21 -3.75 2.61
CA THR A 13 10.87 -3.12 2.64
C THR A 13 10.21 -3.05 1.27
N ARG A 14 11.00 -2.87 0.19
CA ARG A 14 10.48 -2.97 -1.18
C ARG A 14 10.06 -4.40 -1.52
N SER A 15 10.87 -5.40 -1.16
CA SER A 15 10.54 -6.81 -1.40
C SER A 15 9.25 -7.21 -0.70
N LEU A 16 9.14 -6.88 0.59
CA LEU A 16 7.95 -7.16 1.40
C LEU A 16 6.71 -6.48 0.83
N LEU A 17 6.81 -5.20 0.45
CA LEU A 17 5.67 -4.51 -0.18
C LEU A 17 5.28 -5.18 -1.50
N CYS A 18 6.24 -5.52 -2.35
CA CYS A 18 5.99 -6.20 -3.62
C CYS A 18 5.31 -7.55 -3.42
N GLU A 19 5.74 -8.35 -2.44
CA GLU A 19 5.13 -9.64 -2.11
C GLU A 19 3.67 -9.48 -1.67
N VAL A 20 3.40 -8.54 -0.77
CA VAL A 20 2.03 -8.30 -0.30
C VAL A 20 1.14 -7.78 -1.44
N VAL A 21 1.65 -6.88 -2.29
CA VAL A 21 0.91 -6.39 -3.47
C VAL A 21 0.59 -7.54 -4.43
N LYS A 22 1.52 -8.45 -4.69
CA LYS A 22 1.27 -9.65 -5.52
C LYS A 22 0.15 -10.50 -4.95
N ILE A 23 0.24 -10.86 -3.66
CA ILE A 23 -0.80 -11.65 -2.98
C ILE A 23 -2.17 -10.95 -3.04
N ARG A 24 -2.20 -9.63 -2.87
CA ARG A 24 -3.43 -8.83 -2.99
C ARG A 24 -4.02 -8.87 -4.39
N MET A 25 -3.18 -8.85 -5.42
CA MET A 25 -3.63 -8.93 -6.81
C MET A 25 -4.12 -10.33 -7.18
N ASP A 26 -3.42 -11.38 -6.74
CA ASP A 26 -3.89 -12.76 -6.90
C ASP A 26 -5.27 -12.96 -6.24
N LEU A 27 -5.48 -12.39 -5.06
CA LEU A 27 -6.77 -12.42 -4.38
C LEU A 27 -7.84 -11.67 -5.19
N TYR A 28 -7.55 -10.46 -5.67
CA TYR A 28 -8.48 -9.69 -6.51
C TYR A 28 -8.86 -10.47 -7.78
N GLU A 29 -7.89 -11.12 -8.43
CA GLU A 29 -8.11 -11.98 -9.61
C GLU A 29 -8.90 -13.25 -9.29
N SER A 30 -8.88 -13.73 -8.05
CA SER A 30 -9.70 -14.88 -7.65
C SER A 30 -11.18 -14.54 -7.41
N VAL A 31 -11.50 -13.26 -7.14
CA VAL A 31 -12.88 -12.81 -6.87
C VAL A 31 -13.67 -12.70 -8.16
N ARG A 32 -14.84 -13.38 -8.24
CA ARG A 32 -15.70 -13.44 -9.44
C ARG A 32 -16.45 -12.14 -9.75
N SER A 33 -16.75 -11.33 -8.75
CA SER A 33 -17.48 -10.06 -8.89
C SER A 33 -16.64 -8.94 -8.29
N ARG A 34 -16.10 -8.09 -9.16
CA ARG A 34 -15.25 -6.96 -8.79
C ARG A 34 -16.03 -5.68 -9.07
N THR A 35 -16.24 -4.89 -8.02
CA THR A 35 -16.91 -3.60 -8.10
C THR A 35 -15.94 -2.44 -8.32
N GLN A 36 -14.66 -2.67 -8.04
CA GLN A 36 -13.57 -1.73 -8.19
C GLN A 36 -12.62 -2.22 -9.29
N SER A 37 -11.96 -1.30 -9.98
CA SER A 37 -10.82 -1.62 -10.85
C SER A 37 -9.62 -2.15 -10.03
N PRO A 38 -8.64 -2.83 -10.66
CA PRO A 38 -7.44 -3.29 -9.95
C PRO A 38 -6.66 -2.14 -9.30
N GLU A 39 -6.60 -0.98 -9.96
CA GLU A 39 -5.95 0.22 -9.43
C GLU A 39 -6.65 0.77 -8.19
N GLU A 40 -7.99 0.90 -8.23
CA GLU A 40 -8.77 1.39 -7.08
C GLU A 40 -8.71 0.41 -5.90
N TYR A 41 -8.75 -0.88 -6.17
CA TYR A 41 -8.60 -1.92 -5.14
C TYR A 41 -7.21 -1.82 -4.48
N LEU A 42 -6.15 -1.73 -5.29
CA LEU A 42 -4.78 -1.62 -4.78
C LEU A 42 -4.58 -0.31 -4.00
N ARG A 43 -5.09 0.81 -4.52
CA ARG A 43 -5.03 2.11 -3.85
C ARG A 43 -5.76 2.09 -2.51
N SER A 44 -6.95 1.49 -2.46
CA SER A 44 -7.72 1.34 -1.22
C SER A 44 -6.94 0.54 -0.17
N PHE A 45 -6.32 -0.56 -0.58
CA PHE A 45 -5.45 -1.36 0.28
C PHE A 45 -4.23 -0.56 0.79
N LEU A 46 -3.51 0.12 -0.10
CA LEU A 46 -2.34 0.90 0.28
C LEU A 46 -2.70 2.02 1.27
N ASP A 47 -3.86 2.65 1.09
CA ASP A 47 -4.31 3.75 1.93
C ASP A 47 -4.89 3.28 3.27
N ALA A 48 -5.57 2.14 3.31
CA ALA A 48 -6.22 1.62 4.51
C ALA A 48 -5.28 0.80 5.40
N GLU A 49 -4.35 0.05 4.82
CA GLU A 49 -3.55 -0.94 5.55
C GLU A 49 -2.06 -0.62 5.56
N ILE A 50 -1.50 -0.11 4.46
CA ILE A 50 -0.05 0.18 4.38
C ILE A 50 0.26 1.57 4.94
N ARG A 51 -0.51 2.60 4.58
CA ARG A 51 -0.34 3.98 5.05
C ARG A 51 -0.31 4.11 6.59
N PRO A 52 -1.13 3.39 7.37
CA PRO A 52 -1.07 3.47 8.83
C PRO A 52 0.17 2.83 9.47
N LEU A 53 0.97 2.04 8.72
CA LEU A 53 2.20 1.43 9.24
C LEU A 53 3.28 2.48 9.52
N TRP A 54 3.21 3.65 8.88
CA TRP A 54 4.14 4.74 9.16
C TRP A 54 3.82 5.42 10.49
N PRO A 55 4.81 5.58 11.38
CA PRO A 55 4.61 6.36 12.60
C PRO A 55 4.28 7.82 12.26
N GLN A 56 3.68 8.52 13.22
CA GLN A 56 3.33 9.94 13.06
C GLN A 56 4.53 10.78 12.59
N GLY A 57 4.31 11.57 11.54
CA GLY A 57 5.32 12.49 10.98
C GLY A 57 6.22 11.91 9.89
N TRP A 58 6.09 10.62 9.56
CA TRP A 58 6.81 9.96 8.46
C TRP A 58 6.06 10.02 7.12
N MET A 59 4.73 10.02 7.16
CA MET A 59 3.87 10.18 6.00
C MET A 59 2.79 11.21 6.33
N GLN A 60 2.49 12.13 5.40
CA GLN A 60 1.39 13.09 5.53
C GLN A 60 0.38 12.82 4.43
N THR A 61 -0.89 12.73 4.82
CA THR A 61 -2.04 12.86 3.92
C THR A 61 -2.05 14.31 3.44
N ARG A 62 -1.69 14.54 2.18
CA ARG A 62 -2.00 15.82 1.52
C ARG A 62 -3.48 15.88 1.18
#